data_AF-A0A369RYX6-F1
#
_entry.id   AF-A0A369RYX6-F1
#
_cell.length_a   1.000
_cell.length_b   1.000
_cell.length_c   1.000
_cell.angle_alpha   90.00
_cell.angle_beta   90.00
_cell.angle_gamma   90.00
#
_symmetry.space_group_name_H-M   'P 1'
#
loop_
_entity.id
_entity.type
_entity.pdbx_description
1 polymer ?
#
loop_
_entity_poly.entity_id
_entity_poly.type
_entity_poly.pdbx_seq_one_letter_code
_entity_poly.pdbx_strand_id
1 'polypeptide(L)'
;MATAPPSDEAWTKSIELYCKPSDEELLYEKGEKLAVKAYLAISRLEYSVHVRSNTEFMSPSGVVPIIRVPPLFFCGFNAIANFIELKERSASSLLDSQTTADMKAYISLIQDKLLPAEMCITWGNDDNYANLTKHKYGDNLPSPLNQIIPWLKRQSIIRSLRNRELPIVYSDAKSTIKQVLQALSNRLGTSLRFFDDRLTELDALAYGHLKSIQDCDLLEIRNLLTDYPNLVVFCNNFPVMNNL
;
A
#
# COMPACT_ATOMS: atom_id res chain seq x y z
N MET A 1 44.41 0.69 -14.46
CA MET A 1 43.12 0.13 -14.89
C MET A 1 42.03 0.91 -14.17
N ALA A 2 41.43 1.90 -14.83
CA ALA A 2 40.28 2.61 -14.29
C ALA A 2 39.05 1.71 -14.49
N THR A 3 38.47 1.24 -13.38
CA THR A 3 37.18 0.53 -13.41
C THR A 3 36.12 1.48 -13.93
N ALA A 4 35.40 1.06 -14.98
CA ALA A 4 34.23 1.79 -15.48
C ALA A 4 33.26 2.09 -14.32
N PRO A 5 32.57 3.24 -14.33
CA PRO A 5 31.53 3.51 -13.34
C PRO A 5 30.51 2.36 -13.37
N PRO A 6 30.01 1.89 -12.22
CA PRO A 6 28.96 0.88 -12.21
C PRO A 6 27.81 1.39 -13.07
N SER A 7 27.42 0.60 -14.07
CA SER A 7 26.29 0.92 -14.94
C SER A 7 25.08 1.26 -14.08
N ASP A 8 24.37 2.34 -14.39
CA ASP A 8 23.18 2.84 -13.67
C ASP A 8 22.05 1.82 -13.51
N GLU A 9 22.18 0.62 -14.09
CA GLU A 9 21.25 -0.49 -13.99
C GLU A 9 21.61 -1.54 -12.93
N ALA A 10 22.78 -1.48 -12.29
CA ALA A 10 23.22 -2.52 -11.34
C ALA A 10 22.27 -2.69 -10.13
N TRP A 11 21.61 -1.61 -9.73
CA TRP A 11 20.63 -1.64 -8.63
C TRP A 11 19.36 -2.43 -8.98
N THR A 12 19.03 -2.55 -10.26
CA THR A 12 17.78 -3.19 -10.74
C THR A 12 17.75 -4.70 -10.52
N LYS A 13 18.92 -5.31 -10.31
CA LYS A 13 19.08 -6.73 -9.97
C LYS A 13 19.29 -6.98 -8.48
N SER A 14 19.31 -5.92 -7.68
CA SER A 14 19.68 -5.95 -6.25
C SER A 14 18.53 -5.49 -5.36
N ILE A 15 17.30 -5.53 -5.87
CA ILE A 15 16.11 -5.11 -5.13
C ILE A 15 15.65 -6.25 -4.22
N GLU A 16 15.65 -5.98 -2.93
CA GLU A 16 15.13 -6.89 -1.91
C GLU A 16 13.87 -6.28 -1.29
N LEU A 17 12.72 -6.92 -1.47
CA LEU A 17 11.44 -6.51 -0.89
C LEU A 17 11.20 -7.27 0.41
N TYR A 18 11.12 -6.55 1.53
CA TYR A 18 10.80 -7.10 2.84
C TYR A 18 9.33 -6.84 3.19
N CYS A 19 8.63 -7.90 3.59
CA CYS A 19 7.20 -7.85 3.95
C CYS A 19 6.88 -8.78 5.12
N LYS A 20 5.78 -8.50 5.81
CA LYS A 20 5.22 -9.41 6.82
C LYS A 20 4.64 -10.68 6.17
N PRO A 21 4.57 -11.79 6.91
CA PRO A 21 3.77 -12.96 6.55
C PRO A 21 2.30 -12.59 6.28
N SER A 22 1.62 -13.35 5.41
CA SER A 22 0.25 -13.02 4.97
C SER A 22 -0.82 -13.29 6.05
N ASP A 23 -0.50 -14.11 7.03
CA ASP A 23 -1.30 -14.35 8.23
C ASP A 23 -1.14 -13.25 9.28
N GLU A 24 -0.04 -12.50 9.27
CA GLU A 24 0.22 -11.37 10.20
C GLU A 24 -0.20 -10.00 9.64
N GLU A 25 -0.37 -9.88 8.33
CA GLU A 25 -0.59 -8.57 7.70
C GLU A 25 -1.98 -8.00 7.96
N LEU A 26 -2.01 -6.71 8.31
CA LEU A 26 -3.25 -5.95 8.47
C LEU A 26 -3.75 -5.42 7.11
N LEU A 27 -5.02 -4.99 7.07
CA LEU A 27 -5.68 -4.50 5.84
C LEU A 27 -4.82 -3.47 5.07
N TYR A 28 -4.36 -2.43 5.75
CA TYR A 28 -3.60 -1.35 5.12
C TYR A 28 -2.19 -1.81 4.70
N GLU A 29 -1.57 -2.73 5.44
CA GLU A 29 -0.24 -3.29 5.14
C GLU A 29 -0.29 -4.20 3.91
N LYS A 30 -1.34 -5.02 3.80
CA LYS A 30 -1.60 -5.84 2.62
C LYS A 30 -1.81 -4.96 1.39
N GLY A 31 -2.53 -3.84 1.54
CA GLY A 31 -2.75 -2.86 0.48
C GLY A 31 -1.44 -2.29 -0.06
N GLU A 32 -0.62 -1.76 0.83
CA GLU A 32 0.72 -1.23 0.53
C GLU A 32 1.65 -2.29 -0.08
N LYS A 33 1.68 -3.51 0.47
CA LYS A 33 2.47 -4.63 -0.06
C LYS A 33 2.10 -4.94 -1.51
N LEU A 34 0.81 -5.13 -1.77
CA LEU A 34 0.33 -5.46 -3.12
C LEU A 34 0.56 -4.32 -4.11
N ALA A 35 0.41 -3.08 -3.67
CA ALA A 35 0.70 -1.89 -4.46
C ALA A 35 2.17 -1.85 -4.90
N VAL A 36 3.11 -2.06 -3.97
CA VAL A 36 4.54 -2.08 -4.28
C VAL A 36 4.90 -3.25 -5.20
N LYS A 37 4.37 -4.46 -4.95
CA LYS A 37 4.61 -5.60 -5.84
C LYS A 37 4.10 -5.34 -7.26
N ALA A 38 2.90 -4.79 -7.39
CA ALA A 38 2.31 -4.42 -8.67
C ALA A 38 3.17 -3.37 -9.38
N TYR A 39 3.63 -2.35 -8.65
CA TYR A 39 4.42 -1.27 -9.24
C TYR A 39 5.79 -1.75 -9.73
N LEU A 40 6.51 -2.54 -8.92
CA LEU A 40 7.78 -3.15 -9.34
C LEU A 40 7.63 -3.98 -10.62
N ALA A 41 6.54 -4.73 -10.72
CA ALA A 41 6.28 -5.55 -11.89
C ALA A 41 5.81 -4.74 -13.12
N ILE A 42 5.07 -3.65 -12.94
CA ILE A 42 4.79 -2.66 -14.02
C ILE A 42 6.09 -2.05 -14.54
N SER A 43 6.99 -1.67 -13.64
CA SER A 43 8.32 -1.14 -13.96
C SER A 43 9.31 -2.20 -14.47
N ARG A 44 8.88 -3.47 -14.59
CA ARG A 44 9.70 -4.61 -15.04
C ARG A 44 11.01 -4.75 -14.25
N LEU A 45 10.95 -4.48 -12.95
CA LEU A 45 12.09 -4.61 -12.05
C LEU A 45 12.10 -6.00 -11.45
N GLU A 46 13.26 -6.66 -11.48
CA GLU A 46 13.48 -7.93 -10.80
C GLU A 46 13.70 -7.66 -9.31
N TYR A 47 13.05 -8.46 -8.46
CA TYR A 47 13.19 -8.34 -7.02
C TYR A 47 13.09 -9.69 -6.34
N SER A 48 13.75 -9.81 -5.20
CA SER A 48 13.61 -10.94 -4.28
C SER A 48 12.67 -10.58 -3.15
N VAL A 49 11.84 -11.53 -2.70
CA VAL A 49 10.89 -11.30 -1.60
C VAL A 49 11.42 -11.98 -0.34
N HIS A 50 11.58 -11.19 0.72
CA HIS A 50 11.98 -11.64 2.05
C HIS A 50 10.81 -11.46 3.02
N VAL A 51 10.17 -12.57 3.36
CA VAL A 51 9.07 -12.57 4.34
C VAL A 51 9.67 -12.64 5.75
N ARG A 52 9.38 -11.65 6.60
CA ARG A 52 9.87 -11.57 7.99
C ARG A 52 8.80 -10.98 8.91
N SER A 53 8.49 -11.65 10.01
CA SER A 53 7.56 -11.13 11.01
C SER A 53 8.04 -9.82 11.65
N ASN A 54 9.36 -9.64 11.76
CA ASN A 54 9.95 -8.43 12.32
C ASN A 54 10.20 -7.31 11.29
N THR A 55 9.67 -7.39 10.06
CA THR A 55 9.91 -6.37 9.01
C THR A 55 9.62 -4.96 9.49
N GLU A 56 8.57 -4.75 10.28
CA GLU A 56 8.23 -3.42 10.79
C GLU A 56 9.34 -2.82 11.67
N PHE A 57 10.03 -3.63 12.47
CA PHE A 57 11.14 -3.19 13.32
C PHE A 57 12.43 -2.94 12.52
N MET A 58 12.49 -3.38 11.27
CA MET A 58 13.57 -3.04 10.35
C MET A 58 13.38 -1.65 9.74
N SER A 59 12.15 -1.13 9.75
CA SER A 59 11.81 0.20 9.22
C SER A 59 12.10 1.26 10.27
N PRO A 60 12.92 2.29 9.98
CA PRO A 60 13.14 3.41 10.90
C PRO A 60 11.84 4.14 11.28
N SER A 61 10.84 4.13 10.39
CA SER A 61 9.53 4.75 10.58
C SER A 61 8.43 3.78 11.00
N GLY A 62 8.71 2.47 11.09
CA GLY A 62 7.70 1.44 11.33
C GLY A 62 6.68 1.31 10.19
N VAL A 63 7.04 1.75 8.98
CA VAL A 63 6.23 1.63 7.75
C VAL A 63 6.72 0.45 6.93
N VAL A 64 5.78 -0.38 6.47
CA VAL A 64 5.99 -1.54 5.60
C VAL A 64 5.11 -1.41 4.36
N PRO A 65 5.50 -1.98 3.19
CA PRO A 65 6.69 -2.80 2.94
C PRO A 65 7.97 -1.97 2.84
N ILE A 66 9.12 -2.65 2.88
CA ILE A 66 10.45 -2.03 2.77
C ILE A 66 11.15 -2.56 1.53
N ILE A 67 11.72 -1.69 0.72
CA ILE A 67 12.67 -2.07 -0.31
C ILE A 67 14.08 -1.72 0.16
N ARG A 68 14.98 -2.69 0.08
CA ARG A 68 16.42 -2.47 0.19
C ARG A 68 17.04 -2.51 -1.20
N VAL A 69 17.76 -1.43 -1.51
CA VAL A 69 18.65 -1.34 -2.66
C VAL A 69 20.01 -0.97 -2.10
N PRO A 70 20.88 -1.95 -1.79
CA PRO A 70 22.08 -1.72 -1.01
C PRO A 70 22.89 -0.52 -1.51
N PRO A 71 23.24 0.45 -0.62
CA PRO A 71 23.07 0.46 0.83
C PRO A 71 21.77 1.12 1.36
N LEU A 72 20.85 1.52 0.48
CA LEU A 72 19.67 2.33 0.79
C LEU A 72 18.43 1.49 1.15
N PHE A 73 17.54 2.10 1.93
CA PHE A 73 16.23 1.55 2.30
C PHE A 73 15.12 2.56 2.04
N PHE A 74 14.01 2.11 1.48
CA PHE A 74 12.81 2.91 1.21
C PHE A 74 11.59 2.21 1.80
N CYS A 75 10.74 2.95 2.53
CA CYS A 75 9.64 2.38 3.30
C CYS A 75 8.30 2.97 2.83
N GLY A 76 7.34 2.09 2.51
CA GLY A 76 6.02 2.47 2.01
C GLY A 76 6.03 2.87 0.53
N PHE A 77 4.83 2.88 -0.08
CA PHE A 77 4.67 3.07 -1.51
C PHE A 77 5.26 4.39 -2.01
N ASN A 78 4.96 5.53 -1.38
CA ASN A 78 5.43 6.84 -1.84
C ASN A 78 6.95 6.96 -1.90
N ALA A 79 7.67 6.47 -0.89
CA ALA A 79 9.13 6.54 -0.88
C ALA A 79 9.74 5.68 -2.01
N ILE A 80 9.12 4.53 -2.27
CA ILE A 80 9.53 3.60 -3.33
C ILE A 80 9.20 4.17 -4.72
N ALA A 81 8.00 4.73 -4.89
CA ALA A 81 7.57 5.39 -6.12
C ALA A 81 8.50 6.54 -6.49
N ASN A 82 8.80 7.42 -5.54
CA ASN A 82 9.72 8.54 -5.71
C ASN A 82 11.14 8.06 -6.06
N PHE A 83 11.64 6.99 -5.43
CA PHE A 83 12.94 6.42 -5.78
C PHE A 83 13.00 5.92 -7.23
N ILE A 84 11.97 5.23 -7.69
CA ILE A 84 11.89 4.71 -9.07
C ILE A 84 11.71 5.86 -10.07
N GLU A 85 10.96 6.90 -9.72
CA GLU A 85 10.83 8.14 -10.51
C GLU A 85 12.18 8.85 -10.67
N LEU A 86 12.95 8.99 -9.57
CA LEU A 86 14.30 9.58 -9.60
C LEU A 86 15.31 8.78 -10.43
N LYS A 87 15.03 7.50 -10.69
CA LYS A 87 15.83 6.64 -11.58
C LYS A 87 15.33 6.64 -13.02
N GLU A 88 14.45 7.58 -13.38
CA GLU A 88 13.87 7.75 -14.72
C GLU A 88 13.16 6.48 -15.21
N ARG A 89 12.65 5.66 -14.29
CA ARG A 89 11.91 4.42 -14.57
C ARG A 89 10.45 4.48 -14.13
N SER A 90 9.93 5.69 -13.95
CA SER A 90 8.51 5.92 -13.69
C SER A 90 7.66 5.35 -14.84
N ALA A 91 6.59 4.65 -14.45
CA ALA A 91 5.61 4.10 -15.38
C ALA A 91 4.83 5.22 -16.10
N SER A 92 4.71 6.39 -15.44
CA SER A 92 4.06 7.60 -15.96
C SER A 92 4.97 8.55 -16.75
N SER A 93 6.22 8.20 -17.03
CA SER A 93 7.22 9.10 -17.66
C SER A 93 6.84 9.71 -19.02
N LEU A 94 5.80 9.20 -19.68
CA LEU A 94 5.32 9.69 -20.98
C LEU A 94 3.99 10.46 -20.90
N LEU A 95 3.40 10.61 -19.71
CA LEU A 95 2.17 11.37 -19.54
C LEU A 95 2.44 12.87 -19.73
N ASP A 96 1.44 13.60 -20.22
CA ASP A 96 1.49 15.06 -20.23
C ASP A 96 1.45 15.62 -18.79
N SER A 97 1.81 16.90 -18.64
CA SER A 97 1.93 17.54 -17.33
C SER A 97 0.59 17.64 -16.59
N GLN A 98 -0.53 17.84 -17.29
CA GLN A 98 -1.85 17.93 -16.68
C GLN A 98 -2.30 16.55 -16.18
N THR A 99 -2.16 15.53 -17.01
CA THR A 99 -2.49 14.15 -16.67
C THR A 99 -1.63 13.64 -15.52
N THR A 100 -0.34 14.01 -15.48
CA THR A 100 0.57 13.70 -14.37
C THR A 100 0.11 14.35 -13.07
N ALA A 101 -0.34 15.61 -13.12
CA ALA A 101 -0.86 16.31 -11.95
C ALA A 101 -2.14 15.66 -11.41
N ASP A 102 -3.07 15.32 -12.31
CA ASP A 102 -4.30 14.60 -11.96
C ASP A 102 -3.97 13.24 -11.33
N MET A 103 -3.03 12.49 -11.91
CA MET A 103 -2.59 11.20 -11.36
C MET A 103 -2.02 11.36 -9.94
N LYS A 104 -1.13 12.33 -9.73
CA LYS A 104 -0.55 12.61 -8.41
C LYS A 104 -1.65 13.00 -7.40
N ALA A 105 -2.70 13.70 -7.81
CA ALA A 105 -3.84 13.99 -6.94
C ALA A 105 -4.60 12.72 -6.49
N TYR A 106 -4.79 11.74 -7.37
CA TYR A 106 -5.40 10.45 -6.99
C TYR A 106 -4.46 9.59 -6.13
N ILE A 107 -3.15 9.63 -6.36
CA ILE A 107 -2.17 8.98 -5.48
C ILE A 107 -2.27 9.56 -4.06
N SER A 108 -2.29 10.89 -3.94
CA SER A 108 -2.52 11.57 -2.66
C SER A 108 -3.88 11.22 -2.06
N LEU A 109 -4.95 11.11 -2.86
CA LEU A 109 -6.26 10.68 -2.35
C LEU A 109 -6.18 9.32 -1.66
N ILE A 110 -5.48 8.34 -2.26
CA ILE A 110 -5.32 7.02 -1.65
C ILE A 110 -4.45 7.10 -0.40
N GLN A 111 -3.29 7.74 -0.49
CA GLN A 111 -2.30 7.79 0.59
C GLN A 111 -2.75 8.64 1.80
N ASP A 112 -3.49 9.72 1.56
CA ASP A 112 -3.89 10.67 2.61
C ASP A 112 -5.33 10.49 3.11
N LYS A 113 -6.17 9.75 2.39
CA LYS A 113 -7.55 9.45 2.82
C LYS A 113 -7.78 7.96 3.02
N LEU A 114 -7.55 7.14 1.99
CA LEU A 114 -7.89 5.72 2.05
C LEU A 114 -7.03 4.97 3.06
N LEU A 115 -5.71 5.07 2.95
CA LEU A 115 -4.76 4.38 3.83
C LEU A 115 -5.01 4.73 5.32
N PRO A 116 -5.12 6.00 5.73
CA PRO A 116 -5.49 6.35 7.10
C PRO A 116 -6.88 5.86 7.54
N ALA A 117 -7.86 5.80 6.63
CA ALA A 117 -9.18 5.23 6.93
C ALA A 117 -9.08 3.72 7.19
N GLU A 118 -8.31 2.97 6.39
CA GLU A 118 -8.02 1.55 6.63
C GLU A 118 -7.30 1.32 7.97
N MET A 119 -6.33 2.19 8.32
CA MET A 119 -5.69 2.17 9.64
C MET A 119 -6.70 2.44 10.76
N CYS A 120 -7.67 3.35 10.54
CA CYS A 120 -8.72 3.63 11.52
C CYS A 120 -9.70 2.45 11.67
N ILE A 121 -10.07 1.78 10.59
CA ILE A 121 -10.88 0.55 10.63
C ILE A 121 -10.18 -0.55 11.44
N THR A 122 -8.87 -0.71 11.25
CA THR A 122 -8.08 -1.76 11.89
C THR A 122 -7.78 -1.47 13.36
N TRP A 123 -7.41 -0.25 13.71
CA TRP A 123 -6.94 0.09 15.08
C TRP A 123 -7.90 0.94 15.90
N GLY A 124 -8.81 1.66 15.25
CA GLY A 124 -9.69 2.67 15.86
C GLY A 124 -10.95 2.10 16.50
N ASN A 125 -11.44 0.94 16.06
CA ASN A 125 -12.60 0.28 16.64
C ASN A 125 -12.20 -0.79 17.67
N ASP A 126 -12.89 -0.80 18.80
CA ASP A 126 -12.59 -1.70 19.92
C ASP A 126 -12.84 -3.17 19.57
N ASP A 127 -13.92 -3.49 18.86
CA ASP A 127 -14.27 -4.87 18.49
C ASP A 127 -13.28 -5.44 17.45
N ASN A 128 -12.97 -4.66 16.41
CA ASN A 128 -11.95 -5.02 15.42
C ASN A 128 -10.59 -5.21 16.09
N TYR A 129 -10.23 -4.32 17.02
CA TYR A 129 -8.96 -4.42 17.73
C TYR A 129 -8.90 -5.67 18.62
N ALA A 130 -9.93 -5.91 19.42
CA ALA A 130 -9.97 -7.01 20.38
C ALA A 130 -10.03 -8.38 19.68
N ASN A 131 -10.83 -8.51 18.62
CA ASN A 131 -11.11 -9.81 18.00
C ASN A 131 -10.20 -10.15 16.81
N LEU A 132 -9.57 -9.16 16.17
CA LEU A 132 -8.78 -9.38 14.96
C LEU A 132 -7.38 -8.76 15.06
N THR A 133 -7.28 -7.44 15.18
CA THR A 133 -6.01 -6.71 14.97
C THR A 133 -4.95 -7.05 16.01
N LYS A 134 -5.32 -7.11 17.31
CA LYS A 134 -4.37 -7.45 18.38
C LYS A 134 -3.76 -8.83 18.18
N HIS A 135 -4.58 -9.81 17.80
CA HIS A 135 -4.16 -11.19 17.58
C HIS A 135 -3.24 -11.30 16.37
N LYS A 136 -3.70 -10.77 15.23
CA LYS A 136 -2.95 -10.79 13.97
C LYS A 136 -1.57 -10.12 14.08
N TYR A 137 -1.50 -9.03 14.86
CA TYR A 137 -0.26 -8.28 15.06
C TYR A 137 0.63 -8.81 16.20
N GLY A 138 0.04 -9.43 17.22
CA GLY A 138 0.71 -9.70 18.49
C GLY A 138 1.06 -11.16 18.76
N ASP A 139 0.33 -12.13 18.19
CA ASP A 139 0.38 -13.53 18.64
C ASP A 139 1.73 -14.21 18.39
N ASN A 140 2.50 -13.72 17.41
CA ASN A 140 3.84 -14.23 17.10
C ASN A 140 4.96 -13.65 17.99
N LEU A 141 4.60 -12.79 18.94
CA LEU A 141 5.53 -12.23 19.92
C LEU A 141 5.53 -13.06 21.23
N PRO A 142 6.67 -13.15 21.92
CA PRO A 142 6.70 -13.81 23.22
C PRO A 142 5.93 -13.02 24.27
N SER A 143 5.30 -13.71 25.22
CA SER A 143 4.70 -13.07 26.40
C SER A 143 5.77 -12.36 27.24
N PRO A 144 5.53 -11.13 27.75
CA PRO A 144 4.29 -10.34 27.69
C PRO A 144 4.20 -9.35 26.51
N LEU A 145 5.16 -9.39 25.57
CA LEU A 145 5.24 -8.45 24.45
C LEU A 145 4.05 -8.55 23.50
N ASN A 146 3.48 -9.75 23.33
CA ASN A 146 2.26 -9.99 22.55
C ASN A 146 1.03 -9.17 23.00
N GLN A 147 1.06 -8.57 24.20
CA GLN A 147 0.01 -7.64 24.64
C GLN A 147 0.49 -6.19 24.63
N ILE A 148 1.73 -5.95 25.07
CA ILE A 148 2.29 -4.61 25.22
C ILE A 148 2.51 -3.95 23.85
N ILE A 149 3.11 -4.68 22.90
CA ILE A 149 3.47 -4.16 21.57
C ILE A 149 2.23 -3.75 20.76
N PRO A 150 1.17 -4.59 20.62
CA PRO A 150 -0.06 -4.15 19.97
C PRO A 150 -0.73 -2.96 20.67
N TRP A 151 -0.70 -2.91 22.01
CA TRP A 151 -1.27 -1.77 22.75
C TRP A 151 -0.52 -0.47 22.45
N LEU A 152 0.81 -0.48 22.49
CA LEU A 152 1.64 0.67 22.13
C LEU A 152 1.41 1.11 20.69
N LYS A 153 1.34 0.15 19.75
CA LYS A 153 1.08 0.43 18.34
C LYS A 153 -0.30 1.09 18.15
N ARG A 154 -1.33 0.56 18.81
CA ARG A 154 -2.68 1.15 18.79
C ARG A 154 -2.67 2.60 19.26
N GLN A 155 -2.02 2.89 20.39
CA GLN A 155 -1.93 4.25 20.91
C GLN A 155 -1.19 5.18 19.94
N SER A 156 -0.11 4.71 19.33
CA SER A 156 0.65 5.47 18.32
C SER A 156 -0.22 5.81 17.10
N ILE A 157 -0.94 4.83 16.56
CA ILE A 157 -1.81 5.01 15.39
C ILE A 157 -3.00 5.92 15.72
N ILE A 158 -3.68 5.72 16.85
CA ILE A 158 -4.79 6.60 17.24
C ILE A 158 -4.31 8.03 17.41
N ARG A 159 -3.13 8.24 18.00
CA ARG A 159 -2.53 9.57 18.12
C ARG A 159 -2.20 10.16 16.75
N SER A 160 -1.62 9.38 15.84
CA SER A 160 -1.27 9.88 14.50
C SER A 160 -2.52 10.26 13.70
N LEU A 161 -3.59 9.46 13.76
CA LEU A 161 -4.87 9.74 13.10
C LEU A 161 -5.56 10.99 13.66
N ARG A 162 -5.45 11.25 14.97
CA ARG A 162 -6.00 12.46 15.61
C ARG A 162 -5.22 13.73 15.30
N ASN A 163 -3.91 13.61 15.08
CA ASN A 163 -3.02 14.75 14.85
C ASN A 163 -2.93 15.16 13.37
N ARG A 164 -3.65 14.49 12.46
CA ARG A 164 -3.74 14.92 11.06
C ARG A 164 -4.48 16.26 10.95
N GLU A 165 -4.20 17.03 9.91
CA GLU A 165 -4.93 18.27 9.60
C GLU A 165 -6.45 18.04 9.53
N LEU A 166 -6.83 16.87 9.01
CA LEU A 166 -8.19 16.37 9.03
C LEU A 166 -8.20 15.07 9.86
N PRO A 167 -8.57 15.16 11.15
CA PRO A 167 -8.63 13.99 12.02
C PRO A 167 -9.59 12.93 11.46
N ILE A 168 -9.19 11.67 11.57
CA ILE A 168 -10.02 10.54 11.14
C ILE A 168 -10.48 9.77 12.37
N VAL A 169 -11.79 9.74 12.57
CA VAL A 169 -12.46 8.98 13.62
C VAL A 169 -13.18 7.79 12.98
N TYR A 170 -13.32 6.70 13.74
CA TYR A 170 -13.87 5.44 13.22
C TYR A 170 -15.27 5.59 12.61
N SER A 171 -16.12 6.48 13.15
CA SER A 171 -17.46 6.76 12.60
C SER A 171 -17.42 7.19 11.13
N ASP A 172 -16.36 7.88 10.74
CA ASP A 172 -16.21 8.52 9.43
C ASP A 172 -15.27 7.72 8.51
N ALA A 173 -14.59 6.70 9.05
CA ALA A 173 -13.65 5.90 8.27
C ALA A 173 -14.37 5.17 7.11
N LYS A 174 -15.54 4.58 7.36
CA LYS A 174 -16.32 3.90 6.32
C LYS A 174 -16.84 4.87 5.25
N SER A 175 -17.32 6.05 5.65
CA SER A 175 -17.78 7.06 4.69
C SER A 175 -16.61 7.60 3.87
N THR A 176 -15.44 7.77 4.48
CA THR A 176 -14.20 8.15 3.79
C THR A 176 -13.81 7.10 2.75
N ILE A 177 -13.82 5.81 3.11
CA ILE A 177 -13.56 4.72 2.15
C ILE A 177 -14.55 4.79 0.99
N LYS A 178 -15.87 4.90 1.26
CA LYS A 178 -16.89 5.04 0.21
C LYS A 178 -16.63 6.21 -0.73
N GLN A 179 -16.26 7.39 -0.19
CA GLN A 179 -15.96 8.58 -0.99
C GLN A 179 -14.75 8.36 -1.89
N VAL A 180 -13.68 7.73 -1.39
CA VAL A 180 -12.51 7.41 -2.22
C VAL A 180 -12.86 6.38 -3.29
N LEU A 181 -13.59 5.31 -2.94
CA LEU A 181 -14.07 4.33 -3.91
C LEU A 181 -14.94 4.96 -4.99
N GLN A 182 -15.85 5.88 -4.63
CA GLN A 182 -16.64 6.62 -5.60
C GLN A 182 -15.76 7.46 -6.53
N ALA A 183 -14.78 8.19 -6.00
CA ALA A 183 -13.89 9.02 -6.80
C ALA A 183 -13.05 8.17 -7.77
N LEU A 184 -12.50 7.05 -7.30
CA LEU A 184 -11.76 6.10 -8.12
C LEU A 184 -12.66 5.46 -9.19
N SER A 185 -13.88 5.05 -8.82
CA SER A 185 -14.85 4.49 -9.76
C SER A 185 -15.22 5.50 -10.85
N ASN A 186 -15.48 6.75 -10.47
CA ASN A 186 -15.79 7.82 -11.42
C ASN A 186 -14.63 8.08 -12.37
N ARG A 187 -13.39 8.07 -11.85
CA ARG A 187 -12.19 8.26 -12.66
C ARG A 187 -11.97 7.11 -13.64
N LEU A 188 -12.12 5.88 -13.16
CA LEU A 188 -11.94 4.68 -13.98
C LEU A 188 -13.03 4.60 -15.07
N GLY A 189 -14.28 4.94 -14.73
CA GLY A 189 -15.40 4.90 -15.66
C GLY A 189 -15.56 3.51 -16.27
N THR A 190 -15.49 3.44 -17.60
CA THR A 190 -15.51 2.20 -18.40
C THR A 190 -14.12 1.74 -18.83
N SER A 191 -13.07 2.47 -18.46
CA SER A 191 -11.69 2.15 -18.82
C SER A 191 -11.16 0.98 -18.00
N LEU A 192 -10.15 0.30 -18.53
CA LEU A 192 -9.45 -0.78 -17.81
C LEU A 192 -8.32 -0.25 -16.91
N ARG A 193 -7.99 1.04 -17.02
CA ARG A 193 -6.87 1.74 -16.38
C ARG A 193 -7.28 3.17 -16.06
N PHE A 194 -6.64 3.79 -15.08
CA PHE A 194 -7.01 5.15 -14.63
C PHE A 194 -6.60 6.25 -15.61
N PHE A 195 -5.51 6.03 -16.35
CA PHE A 195 -4.91 6.99 -17.26
C PHE A 195 -4.33 6.28 -18.48
N ASP A 196 -4.60 6.82 -19.67
CA ASP A 196 -4.10 6.35 -20.97
C ASP A 196 -4.19 4.81 -21.19
N ASP A 197 -3.43 4.30 -22.15
CA ASP A 197 -3.38 2.87 -22.50
C ASP A 197 -2.31 2.09 -21.70
N ARG A 198 -1.60 2.74 -20.76
CA ARG A 198 -0.49 2.14 -20.00
C ARG A 198 -0.81 2.09 -18.52
N LEU A 199 -0.27 1.09 -17.83
CA LEU A 199 -0.35 1.04 -16.36
C LEU A 199 0.60 2.07 -15.77
N THR A 200 0.13 2.73 -14.72
CA THR A 200 0.83 3.77 -13.97
C THR A 200 1.06 3.37 -12.52
N GLU A 201 1.81 4.20 -11.79
CA GLU A 201 1.95 4.18 -10.34
C GLU A 201 0.57 4.15 -9.65
N LEU A 202 -0.39 4.93 -10.16
CA LEU A 202 -1.74 4.97 -9.61
C LEU A 202 -2.45 3.64 -9.79
N ASP A 203 -2.38 3.01 -10.97
CA ASP A 203 -3.01 1.71 -11.20
C ASP A 203 -2.47 0.66 -10.23
N ALA A 204 -1.15 0.67 -9.98
CA ALA A 204 -0.51 -0.20 -8.99
C ALA A 204 -1.04 0.04 -7.58
N LEU A 205 -1.06 1.31 -7.17
CA LEU A 205 -1.50 1.71 -5.84
C LEU A 205 -2.97 1.41 -5.59
N ALA A 206 -3.84 1.78 -6.53
CA ALA A 206 -5.26 1.50 -6.50
C ALA A 206 -5.51 -0.02 -6.44
N TYR A 207 -4.84 -0.80 -7.29
CA TYR A 207 -4.94 -2.26 -7.25
C TYR A 207 -4.62 -2.83 -5.88
N GLY A 208 -3.51 -2.40 -5.26
CA GLY A 208 -3.10 -2.90 -3.96
C GLY A 208 -4.17 -2.73 -2.88
N HIS A 209 -4.66 -1.51 -2.70
CA HIS A 209 -5.69 -1.22 -1.69
C HIS A 209 -7.05 -1.83 -2.03
N LEU A 210 -7.51 -1.73 -3.27
CA LEU A 210 -8.79 -2.30 -3.68
C LEU A 210 -8.79 -3.82 -3.51
N LYS A 211 -7.69 -4.50 -3.88
CA LYS A 211 -7.55 -5.94 -3.68
C LYS A 211 -7.50 -6.31 -2.19
N SER A 212 -6.84 -5.50 -1.37
CA SER A 212 -6.83 -5.70 0.08
C SER A 212 -8.24 -5.58 0.69
N ILE A 213 -9.03 -4.59 0.25
CA ILE A 213 -10.44 -4.42 0.64
C ILE A 213 -11.29 -5.62 0.19
N GLN A 214 -11.11 -6.06 -1.06
CA GLN A 214 -11.83 -7.21 -1.63
C GLN A 214 -11.58 -8.50 -0.83
N ASP A 215 -10.37 -8.69 -0.35
CA ASP A 215 -9.96 -9.88 0.40
C ASP A 215 -10.09 -9.70 1.93
N CYS A 216 -10.58 -8.55 2.41
CA CYS A 216 -10.62 -8.21 3.83
C CYS A 216 -11.54 -9.16 4.62
N ASP A 217 -11.11 -9.59 5.81
CA ASP A 217 -11.90 -10.44 6.72
C ASP A 217 -13.18 -9.74 7.24
N LEU A 218 -13.21 -8.40 7.21
CA LEU A 218 -14.36 -7.60 7.63
C LEU A 218 -15.36 -7.48 6.47
N LEU A 219 -16.43 -8.28 6.53
CA LEU A 219 -17.47 -8.32 5.49
C LEU A 219 -18.07 -6.93 5.19
N GLU A 220 -18.26 -6.11 6.22
CA GLU A 220 -18.77 -4.75 6.06
C GLU A 220 -17.88 -3.83 5.22
N ILE A 221 -16.56 -4.06 5.23
CA ILE A 221 -15.58 -3.30 4.45
C ILE A 221 -15.52 -3.86 3.03
N ARG A 222 -15.55 -5.18 2.89
CA ARG A 222 -15.60 -5.87 1.60
C ARG A 222 -16.83 -5.44 0.78
N ASN A 223 -17.98 -5.33 1.42
CA ASN A 223 -19.24 -4.91 0.79
C ASN A 223 -19.20 -3.45 0.30
N LEU A 224 -18.32 -2.58 0.82
CA LEU A 224 -18.17 -1.23 0.29
C LEU A 224 -17.68 -1.24 -1.16
N LEU A 225 -16.83 -2.21 -1.51
CA LEU A 225 -16.28 -2.33 -2.87
C LEU A 225 -17.30 -2.93 -3.85
N THR A 226 -18.24 -3.76 -3.37
CA THR A 226 -19.24 -4.40 -4.24
C THR A 226 -20.23 -3.41 -4.85
N ASP A 227 -20.38 -2.23 -4.24
CA ASP A 227 -21.18 -1.12 -4.78
C ASP A 227 -20.55 -0.51 -6.06
N TYR A 228 -19.29 -0.86 -6.36
CA TYR A 228 -18.49 -0.33 -7.48
C TYR A 228 -18.00 -1.46 -8.41
N PRO A 229 -18.85 -1.99 -9.30
CA PRO A 229 -18.54 -3.18 -10.09
C PRO A 229 -17.35 -3.00 -11.04
N ASN A 230 -17.14 -1.78 -11.57
CA ASN A 230 -15.99 -1.47 -12.41
C ASN A 230 -14.65 -1.60 -11.65
N LEU A 231 -14.61 -1.21 -10.37
CA LEU A 231 -13.42 -1.39 -9.52
C LEU A 231 -13.16 -2.87 -9.20
N VAL A 232 -14.22 -3.66 -9.00
CA VAL A 232 -14.11 -5.12 -8.83
C VAL A 232 -13.56 -5.76 -10.10
N VAL A 233 -14.08 -5.39 -11.27
CA VAL A 233 -13.58 -5.85 -12.57
C VAL A 233 -12.12 -5.46 -12.78
N PHE A 234 -11.74 -4.23 -12.43
CA PHE A 234 -10.35 -3.76 -12.47
C PHE A 234 -9.42 -4.66 -11.63
N CYS A 235 -9.81 -4.99 -10.39
CA CYS A 235 -9.02 -5.86 -9.53
C CYS A 235 -8.87 -7.28 -10.10
N ASN A 236 -9.96 -7.85 -10.59
CA ASN A 236 -9.96 -9.23 -11.11
C ASN A 236 -9.18 -9.36 -12.42
N ASN A 237 -9.10 -8.30 -13.23
CA ASN A 237 -8.44 -8.29 -14.53
C ASN A 237 -7.05 -7.64 -14.49
N PHE A 238 -6.51 -7.35 -13.30
CA PHE A 238 -5.23 -6.66 -13.19
C PHE A 238 -4.09 -7.53 -13.75
N PRO A 239 -3.40 -7.10 -14.83
CA PRO A 239 -2.65 -8.03 -15.70
C PRO A 239 -1.34 -8.53 -15.10
N VAL A 240 -0.87 -7.94 -14.00
CA VAL A 240 0.49 -8.13 -13.47
C VAL A 240 0.58 -9.28 -12.46
N MET A 241 -0.56 -9.75 -11.94
CA MET A 241 -0.59 -10.71 -10.83
C MET A 241 -1.04 -12.12 -11.24
N ASN A 242 -1.33 -12.36 -12.52
CA ASN A 242 -1.66 -13.71 -13.02
C ASN A 242 -0.42 -14.61 -13.21
N ASN A 243 0.79 -14.06 -13.02
CA ASN A 243 2.09 -14.74 -13.21
C ASN A 243 3.03 -14.64 -11.98
N LEU A 244 2.50 -14.28 -10.81
CA LEU A 244 3.21 -14.27 -9.52
C LEU A 244 2.56 -15.25 -8.54
#